data_AF-A0A7J5X4Z1-F1
#
_entry.id   AF-A0A7J5X4Z1-F1
#
_cell.length_a   1.000
_cell.length_b   1.000
_cell.length_c   1.000
_cell.angle_alpha   90.00
_cell.angle_beta   90.00
_cell.angle_gamma   90.00
#
_symmetry.space_group_name_H-M   'P 1'
#
loop_
_entity.id
_entity.type
_entity.pdbx_description
1 polymer ?
#
loop_
_entity_poly.entity_id
_entity_poly.type
_entity_poly.pdbx_seq_one_letter_code
_entity_poly.pdbx_strand_id
1 'polypeptide(L)'
;MFWRKGSGREPLDYDETVREALCWGWIDGHSRVFDEARRGLWFTRRGRNSPWAASNKARIADLVESGRMQPAGQAVVDDAKASGLWSIFDDAEAGIESPELAAALDADPVARANWNAFPLSARKQGLGQIALAKRPETKSRRIATIVEQAARNIRP
;
A
#
# COMPACT_ATOMS: atom_id res chain seq x y z
N MET A 1 -8.02 22.35 -2.31
CA MET A 1 -6.99 23.09 -3.08
C MET A 1 -5.93 23.55 -2.09
N PHE A 2 -4.64 23.48 -2.44
CA PHE A 2 -3.52 23.76 -1.54
C PHE A 2 -2.64 24.86 -2.12
N TRP A 3 -2.12 25.73 -1.25
CA TRP A 3 -1.07 26.68 -1.60
C TRP A 3 0.29 25.98 -1.69
N ARG A 4 1.13 26.43 -2.63
CA ARG A 4 2.50 25.94 -2.78
C ARG A 4 3.46 26.76 -1.93
N LYS A 5 4.55 26.13 -1.51
CA LYS A 5 5.67 26.82 -0.86
C LYS A 5 6.20 27.91 -1.82
N GLY A 6 6.31 29.14 -1.33
CA GLY A 6 6.69 30.30 -2.15
C GLY A 6 5.53 31.13 -2.71
N SER A 7 4.27 30.72 -2.50
CA SER A 7 3.09 31.48 -2.94
C SER A 7 2.76 32.72 -2.08
N GLY A 8 3.49 32.93 -0.98
CA GLY A 8 3.18 33.97 0.01
C GLY A 8 1.92 33.70 0.84
N ARG A 9 1.32 32.50 0.73
CA ARG A 9 0.15 32.06 1.50
C ARG A 9 0.45 30.81 2.32
N GLU A 10 -0.23 30.67 3.44
CA GLU A 10 -0.08 29.52 4.34
C GLU A 10 -0.58 28.23 3.67
N PRO A 11 0.28 27.22 3.45
CA PRO A 11 -0.13 25.94 2.89
C PRO A 11 -0.89 25.10 3.92
N LEU A 12 -1.91 24.36 3.47
CA LEU A 12 -2.49 23.29 4.30
C LEU A 12 -1.47 22.17 4.49
N ASP A 13 -1.37 21.66 5.71
CA ASP A 13 -0.56 20.48 6.00
C ASP A 13 -1.15 19.25 5.31
N TYR A 14 -0.28 18.49 4.65
CA TYR A 14 -0.69 17.32 3.89
C TYR A 14 -1.14 16.20 4.81
N ASP A 15 -0.39 15.92 5.89
CA ASP A 15 -0.69 14.81 6.79
C ASP A 15 -1.97 15.07 7.57
N GLU A 16 -2.18 16.30 8.06
CA GLU A 16 -3.42 16.71 8.71
C GLU A 16 -4.63 16.55 7.77
N THR A 17 -4.49 16.96 6.51
CA THR A 17 -5.61 16.84 5.55
C THR A 17 -5.92 15.37 5.23
N VAL A 18 -4.90 14.51 5.09
CA VAL A 18 -5.10 13.07 4.89
C VAL A 18 -5.73 12.43 6.12
N ARG A 19 -5.26 12.76 7.33
CA ARG A 19 -5.83 12.28 8.59
C ARG A 19 -7.30 12.65 8.71
N GLU A 20 -7.67 13.90 8.42
CA GLU A 20 -9.07 14.32 8.45
C GLU A 20 -9.90 13.58 7.40
N ALA A 21 -9.38 13.36 6.19
CA ALA A 21 -10.08 12.54 5.19
C ALA A 21 -10.33 11.11 5.68
N LEU A 22 -9.35 10.49 6.35
CA LEU A 22 -9.47 9.14 6.92
C LEU A 22 -10.56 9.06 7.99
N CYS A 23 -10.72 10.10 8.83
CA CYS A 23 -11.80 10.16 9.82
C CYS A 23 -13.18 9.89 9.21
N TRP A 24 -13.39 10.30 7.96
CA TRP A 24 -14.66 10.17 7.23
C TRP A 24 -14.68 9.03 6.20
N GLY A 25 -13.64 8.20 6.13
CA GLY A 25 -13.55 7.07 5.20
C GLY A 25 -13.13 7.47 3.78
N TRP A 26 -12.46 8.61 3.64
CA TRP A 26 -11.91 9.10 2.38
C TRP A 26 -10.40 8.85 2.33
N ILE A 27 -9.85 8.87 1.11
CA ILE A 27 -8.42 8.76 0.85
C ILE A 27 -8.02 9.77 -0.21
N ASP A 28 -6.77 10.21 -0.14
CA ASP A 28 -6.16 11.01 -1.19
C ASP A 28 -5.81 10.16 -2.43
N GLY A 29 -5.68 10.84 -3.56
CA GLY A 29 -5.31 10.25 -4.83
C GLY A 29 -4.23 11.09 -5.52
N HIS A 30 -4.39 11.30 -6.82
CA HIS A 30 -3.44 12.07 -7.58
C HIS A 30 -3.42 13.54 -7.14
N SER A 31 -2.23 14.13 -7.17
CA SER A 31 -2.06 15.57 -7.05
C SER A 31 -1.87 16.19 -8.43
N ARG A 32 -2.32 17.43 -8.60
CA ARG A 32 -2.17 18.19 -9.85
C ARG A 32 -1.71 19.60 -9.54
N VAL A 33 -0.68 20.07 -10.22
CA VAL A 33 -0.30 21.49 -10.18
C VAL A 33 -1.19 22.26 -11.15
N PHE A 34 -1.75 23.38 -10.68
CA PHE A 34 -2.55 24.26 -11.52
C PHE A 34 -1.72 25.45 -12.02
N ASP A 35 -0.89 26.02 -11.15
CA ASP A 35 0.03 27.11 -11.45
C ASP A 35 1.16 27.21 -10.41
N GLU A 36 1.94 28.30 -10.49
CA GLU A 36 3.06 28.58 -9.60
C GLU A 36 2.66 28.62 -8.12
N ALA A 37 1.45 29.07 -7.81
CA ALA A 37 0.96 29.24 -6.44
C ALA A 37 0.07 28.09 -5.96
N ARG A 38 -0.57 27.30 -6.84
CA ARG A 38 -1.67 26.39 -6.50
C ARG A 38 -1.46 24.96 -6.97
N ARG A 39 -1.84 24.02 -6.11
CA ARG A 39 -2.00 22.59 -6.43
C ARG A 39 -3.33 22.04 -5.91
N GLY A 40 -3.82 20.98 -6.53
CA GLY A 40 -4.94 20.16 -6.08
C GLY A 40 -4.44 18.82 -5.56
N LEU A 41 -5.11 18.31 -4.53
CA LEU A 41 -5.05 16.91 -4.13
C LEU A 41 -6.46 16.36 -4.28
N TRP A 42 -6.60 15.30 -5.06
CA TRP A 42 -7.87 14.62 -5.24
C TRP A 42 -8.20 13.82 -3.99
N PHE A 43 -9.44 13.89 -3.51
CA PHE A 43 -9.95 13.03 -2.45
C PHE A 43 -11.16 12.27 -2.94
N THR A 44 -11.27 11.01 -2.55
CA THR A 44 -12.41 10.16 -2.88
C THR A 44 -12.74 9.23 -1.72
N ARG A 45 -13.97 8.72 -1.68
CA ARG A 45 -14.32 7.65 -0.75
C ARG A 45 -13.43 6.44 -1.03
N ARG A 46 -12.92 5.80 0.03
CA ARG A 46 -12.10 4.61 -0.15
C ARG A 46 -12.94 3.50 -0.77
N GLY A 47 -12.40 2.86 -1.81
CA GLY A 47 -13.06 1.72 -2.45
C GLY A 47 -13.11 0.51 -1.52
N ARG A 48 -14.26 -0.18 -1.48
CA ARG A 48 -14.48 -1.39 -0.65
C ARG A 48 -13.49 -2.52 -0.93
N ASN A 49 -12.95 -2.59 -2.15
CA ASN A 49 -12.05 -3.65 -2.60
C ASN A 49 -10.57 -3.28 -2.54
N SER A 50 -10.23 -2.15 -1.92
CA SER A 50 -8.87 -1.63 -1.93
C SER A 50 -8.13 -1.98 -0.63
N PRO A 51 -6.91 -2.53 -0.72
CA PRO A 51 -6.12 -2.90 0.45
C PRO A 51 -5.59 -1.67 1.20
N TRP A 52 -5.10 -1.86 2.42
CA TRP A 52 -4.62 -0.76 3.27
C TRP A 52 -3.09 -0.75 3.42
N ALA A 53 -2.47 0.38 3.08
CA ALA A 53 -1.05 0.60 3.32
C ALA A 53 -0.77 0.78 4.82
N ALA A 54 0.41 0.32 5.27
CA ALA A 54 0.82 0.38 6.68
C ALA A 54 0.77 1.81 7.26
N SER A 55 1.16 2.82 6.49
CA SER A 55 1.12 4.22 6.91
C SER A 55 -0.29 4.71 7.23
N ASN A 56 -1.30 4.29 6.46
CA ASN A 56 -2.69 4.64 6.74
C ASN A 56 -3.27 3.86 7.91
N LYS A 57 -2.87 2.60 8.10
CA LYS A 57 -3.22 1.84 9.31
C LYS A 57 -2.71 2.54 10.57
N ALA A 58 -1.46 3.03 10.54
CA ALA A 58 -0.86 3.79 11.64
C ALA A 58 -1.64 5.07 11.93
N ARG A 59 -1.93 5.88 10.90
CA ARG A 59 -2.77 7.09 11.06
C ARG A 59 -4.13 6.78 11.66
N ILE A 60 -4.79 5.71 11.20
CA ILE A 60 -6.09 5.29 11.73
C ILE A 60 -5.99 4.88 13.20
N ALA A 61 -4.95 4.15 13.59
CA ALA A 61 -4.72 3.78 14.98
C ALA A 61 -4.65 5.04 15.87
N ASP A 62 -3.82 6.01 15.50
CA ASP A 62 -3.72 7.30 16.22
C ASP A 62 -5.07 8.03 16.29
N LEU A 63 -5.84 8.03 15.20
CA LEU A 63 -7.13 8.73 15.12
C LEU A 63 -8.21 8.07 15.97
N VAL A 64 -8.17 6.74 16.09
CA VAL A 64 -9.06 5.99 16.99
C VAL A 64 -8.67 6.23 18.43
N GLU A 65 -7.38 6.15 18.76
CA GLU A 65 -6.89 6.40 20.12
C GLU A 65 -7.19 7.82 20.61
N SER A 66 -7.07 8.81 19.71
CA SER A 66 -7.38 10.21 20.01
C SER A 66 -8.89 10.56 19.94
N GLY A 67 -9.77 9.59 19.67
CA GLY A 67 -11.21 9.81 19.58
C GLY A 67 -11.67 10.70 18.43
N ARG A 68 -10.82 10.93 17.42
CA ARG A 68 -11.12 11.77 16.24
C ARG A 68 -11.86 11.01 15.14
N MET A 69 -11.75 9.68 15.11
CA MET A 69 -12.37 8.84 14.10
C MET A 69 -13.89 9.02 14.10
N GLN A 70 -14.50 9.20 12.92
CA GLN A 70 -15.95 9.35 12.79
C GLN A 70 -16.62 8.01 12.44
N PRO A 71 -17.92 7.83 12.73
CA PRO A 71 -18.63 6.58 12.42
C PRO A 71 -18.53 6.17 10.94
N ALA A 72 -18.55 7.14 10.03
CA ALA A 72 -18.43 6.89 8.60
C ALA A 72 -17.06 6.31 8.22
N GLY A 73 -15.98 6.81 8.83
CA GLY A 73 -14.64 6.27 8.61
C GLY A 73 -14.45 4.91 9.28
N GLN A 74 -14.96 4.75 10.51
CA GLN A 74 -14.89 3.47 11.23
C GLN A 74 -15.58 2.35 10.45
N ALA A 75 -16.75 2.61 9.86
CA ALA A 75 -17.44 1.64 9.01
C ALA A 75 -16.60 1.13 7.83
N VAL A 76 -15.80 2.01 7.21
CA VAL A 76 -14.89 1.63 6.11
C VAL A 76 -13.75 0.74 6.63
N VAL A 77 -13.24 1.01 7.82
CA VAL A 77 -12.20 0.19 8.47
C VAL A 77 -12.75 -1.19 8.82
N ASP A 78 -13.96 -1.25 9.38
CA ASP A 78 -14.61 -2.50 9.76
C ASP A 78 -14.93 -3.37 8.55
N ASP A 79 -15.43 -2.78 7.46
CA ASP A 79 -15.63 -3.45 6.18
C ASP A 79 -14.32 -4.04 5.63
N ALA A 80 -13.21 -3.30 5.75
CA ALA A 80 -11.90 -3.78 5.30
C ALA A 80 -11.36 -4.92 6.17
N LYS A 81 -11.62 -4.89 7.48
CA LYS A 81 -11.28 -5.99 8.40
C LYS A 81 -12.10 -7.24 8.10
N ALA A 82 -13.42 -7.09 7.94
CA ALA A 82 -14.33 -8.19 7.64
C ALA A 82 -14.02 -8.88 6.30
N SER A 83 -13.55 -8.11 5.31
CA SER A 83 -13.15 -8.64 4.00
C SER A 83 -11.71 -9.17 3.93
N GLY A 84 -10.94 -9.09 5.02
CA GLY A 84 -9.52 -9.47 5.06
C GLY A 84 -8.57 -8.53 4.31
N LEU A 85 -9.09 -7.47 3.67
CA LEU A 85 -8.28 -6.46 2.97
C LEU A 85 -7.45 -5.59 3.90
N TRP A 86 -7.82 -5.54 5.18
CA TRP A 86 -7.03 -4.91 6.22
C TRP A 86 -5.68 -5.62 6.36
N SER A 87 -5.63 -6.94 6.47
CA SER A 87 -4.41 -7.70 6.77
C SER A 87 -3.71 -8.31 5.56
N ILE A 88 -4.23 -8.12 4.34
CA ILE A 88 -3.72 -8.77 3.13
C ILE A 88 -2.22 -8.56 2.84
N PHE A 89 -1.62 -7.48 3.36
CA PHE A 89 -0.20 -7.18 3.18
C PHE A 89 0.66 -7.53 4.39
N ASP A 90 0.12 -8.09 5.46
CA ASP A 90 0.87 -8.27 6.71
C ASP A 90 2.07 -9.23 6.52
N ASP A 91 1.87 -10.34 5.80
CA ASP A 91 2.97 -11.25 5.42
C ASP A 91 4.01 -10.56 4.53
N ALA A 92 3.54 -9.76 3.56
CA ALA A 92 4.43 -9.01 2.69
C ALA A 92 5.28 -8.03 3.51
N GLU A 93 4.67 -7.28 4.43
CA GLU A 93 5.34 -6.34 5.32
C GLU A 93 6.31 -7.02 6.30
N ALA A 94 6.01 -8.25 6.71
CA ALA A 94 6.91 -9.09 7.51
C ALA A 94 8.01 -9.77 6.68
N GLY A 95 7.94 -9.70 5.34
CA GLY A 95 8.87 -10.39 4.45
C GLY A 95 8.68 -11.90 4.42
N ILE A 96 7.49 -12.39 4.80
CA ILE A 96 7.16 -13.82 4.88
C ILE A 96 6.81 -14.33 3.47
N GLU A 97 7.50 -15.38 3.06
CA GLU A 97 7.27 -16.06 1.78
C GLU A 97 6.17 -17.10 1.94
N SER A 98 5.22 -17.14 0.99
CA SER A 98 4.31 -18.28 0.90
C SER A 98 5.10 -19.56 0.53
N PRO A 99 4.67 -20.75 0.98
CA PRO A 99 5.36 -22.01 0.63
C PRO A 99 5.56 -22.22 -0.87
N GLU A 100 4.59 -21.78 -1.68
CA GLU A 100 4.64 -21.87 -3.14
C GLU A 100 5.74 -21.00 -3.75
N LEU A 101 5.90 -19.77 -3.25
CA LEU A 101 6.99 -18.88 -3.69
C LEU A 101 8.34 -19.42 -3.24
N ALA A 102 8.43 -19.89 -1.99
CA ALA A 102 9.67 -20.42 -1.44
C ALA A 102 10.16 -21.63 -2.26
N ALA A 103 9.27 -22.60 -2.52
CA ALA A 103 9.59 -23.76 -3.35
C ALA A 103 9.99 -23.38 -4.78
N ALA A 104 9.33 -22.38 -5.38
CA ALA A 104 9.65 -21.94 -6.74
C ALA A 104 11.01 -21.22 -6.83
N LEU A 105 11.37 -20.42 -5.82
CA LEU A 105 12.70 -19.81 -5.72
C LEU A 105 13.77 -20.86 -5.43
N ASP A 106 13.52 -21.82 -4.53
CA ASP A 106 14.47 -22.87 -4.16
C ASP A 106 14.79 -23.83 -5.32
N ALA A 107 13.89 -23.95 -6.30
CA ALA A 107 14.12 -24.72 -7.52
C ALA A 107 15.17 -24.07 -8.46
N ASP A 108 15.47 -22.77 -8.30
CA ASP A 108 16.50 -22.04 -9.05
C ASP A 108 17.47 -21.38 -8.06
N PRO A 109 18.65 -21.99 -7.80
CA PRO A 109 19.63 -21.45 -6.86
C PRO A 109 20.09 -20.02 -7.17
N VAL A 110 20.12 -19.62 -8.45
CA VAL A 110 20.50 -18.26 -8.86
C VAL A 110 19.39 -17.27 -8.48
N ALA A 111 18.13 -17.62 -8.77
CA ALA A 111 16.98 -16.82 -8.38
C ALA A 111 16.89 -16.67 -6.86
N ARG A 112 17.07 -17.76 -6.10
CA ARG A 112 17.08 -17.73 -4.63
C ARG A 112 18.16 -16.82 -4.07
N ALA A 113 19.39 -16.93 -4.58
CA ALA A 113 20.51 -16.10 -4.13
C ALA A 113 20.24 -14.60 -4.36
N ASN A 114 19.80 -14.24 -5.58
CA ASN A 114 19.49 -12.85 -5.91
C ASN A 114 18.30 -12.32 -5.11
N TRP A 115 17.24 -13.10 -4.96
CA TRP A 115 16.07 -12.74 -4.16
C TRP A 115 16.45 -12.42 -2.71
N ASN A 116 17.26 -13.28 -2.08
CA ASN A 116 17.73 -13.05 -0.71
C ASN A 116 18.62 -11.79 -0.59
N ALA A 117 19.34 -11.45 -1.66
CA ALA A 117 20.17 -10.24 -1.73
C ALA A 117 19.37 -8.96 -2.03
N PHE A 118 18.11 -9.07 -2.48
CA PHE A 118 17.29 -7.89 -2.75
C PHE A 118 16.95 -7.11 -1.48
N PRO A 119 16.91 -5.76 -1.57
CA PRO A 119 16.43 -4.93 -0.47
C PRO A 119 15.04 -5.37 -0.01
N LEU A 120 14.78 -5.25 1.29
CA LEU A 120 13.49 -5.63 1.87
C LEU A 120 12.32 -4.96 1.14
N SER A 121 12.43 -3.69 0.75
CA SER A 121 11.39 -2.99 -0.02
C SER A 121 11.03 -3.65 -1.35
N ALA A 122 12.02 -4.17 -2.08
CA ALA A 122 11.79 -4.88 -3.34
C ALA A 122 11.12 -6.25 -3.10
N ARG A 123 11.52 -6.96 -2.04
CA ARG A 123 10.86 -8.20 -1.64
C ARG A 123 9.41 -7.95 -1.21
N LYS A 124 9.15 -6.91 -0.40
CA LYS A 124 7.81 -6.47 -0.01
C LYS A 124 6.91 -6.19 -1.22
N GLN A 125 7.46 -5.51 -2.24
CA GLN A 125 6.73 -5.25 -3.48
C GLN A 125 6.31 -6.55 -4.18
N GLY A 126 7.23 -7.50 -4.37
CA GLY A 126 6.93 -8.80 -4.99
C GLY A 126 5.90 -9.61 -4.17
N LEU A 127 6.07 -9.68 -2.85
CA LEU A 127 5.14 -10.35 -1.95
C LEU A 127 3.75 -9.69 -1.98
N GLY A 128 3.68 -8.36 -2.00
CA GLY A 128 2.43 -7.61 -2.11
C GLY A 128 1.73 -7.86 -3.45
N GLN A 129 2.46 -7.98 -4.55
CA GLN A 129 1.89 -8.40 -5.83
C GLN A 129 1.29 -9.80 -5.73
N ILE A 130 1.96 -10.77 -5.11
CA ILE A 130 1.41 -12.12 -4.92
C ILE A 130 0.14 -12.07 -4.05
N ALA A 131 0.16 -11.34 -2.94
CA ALA A 131 -0.96 -11.22 -2.01
C ALA A 131 -2.24 -10.68 -2.68
N LEU A 132 -2.11 -9.77 -3.65
CA LEU A 132 -3.25 -9.24 -4.41
C LEU A 132 -3.82 -10.21 -5.46
N ALA A 133 -3.16 -11.35 -5.72
CA ALA A 133 -3.62 -12.31 -6.72
C ALA A 133 -4.71 -13.23 -6.14
N LYS A 134 -5.98 -12.82 -6.30
CA LYS A 134 -7.14 -13.59 -5.82
C LYS A 134 -7.33 -14.94 -6.53
N ARG A 135 -6.91 -15.04 -7.80
CA ARG A 135 -7.08 -16.25 -8.62
C ARG A 135 -5.81 -17.10 -8.58
N PRO A 136 -5.92 -18.43 -8.37
CA PRO A 136 -4.76 -19.33 -8.32
C PRO A 136 -3.83 -19.16 -9.54
N GLU A 137 -4.40 -19.07 -10.75
CA GLU A 137 -3.62 -18.94 -11.98
C GLU A 137 -2.85 -17.62 -12.03
N THR A 138 -3.44 -16.54 -11.49
CA THR A 138 -2.76 -15.23 -11.41
C THR A 138 -1.65 -15.25 -10.36
N LYS A 139 -1.84 -16.00 -9.27
CA LYS A 139 -0.83 -16.17 -8.23
C LYS A 139 0.37 -16.95 -8.77
N SER A 140 0.14 -18.09 -9.40
CA SER A 140 1.18 -18.90 -10.04
C SER A 140 1.95 -18.12 -11.10
N ARG A 141 1.25 -17.33 -11.93
CA ARG A 141 1.92 -16.47 -12.93
C ARG A 141 2.82 -15.42 -12.29
N ARG A 142 2.36 -14.75 -11.22
CA ARG A 142 3.18 -13.75 -10.50
C ARG A 142 4.41 -14.38 -9.86
N ILE A 143 4.26 -15.56 -9.24
CA ILE A 143 5.40 -16.31 -8.69
C ILE A 143 6.40 -16.62 -9.79
N ALA A 144 5.96 -17.17 -10.93
CA ALA A 144 6.84 -17.48 -12.06
C ALA A 144 7.58 -16.23 -12.58
N THR A 145 6.89 -15.10 -12.72
CA THR A 145 7.51 -13.83 -13.12
C THR A 145 8.56 -13.35 -12.11
N ILE A 146 8.28 -13.44 -10.81
CA ILE A 146 9.23 -13.04 -9.76
C ILE A 146 10.47 -13.91 -9.79
N VAL A 147 10.32 -15.23 -9.96
CA VAL A 147 11.46 -16.17 -10.08
C VAL A 147 12.29 -15.86 -11.33
N GLU A 148 11.64 -15.64 -12.49
CA GLU A 148 12.33 -15.27 -13.73
C GLU A 148 13.11 -13.95 -13.61
N GLN A 149 12.51 -12.94 -12.99
CA GLN A 149 13.17 -11.65 -12.73
C GLN A 149 14.34 -11.82 -11.77
N ALA A 150 14.14 -12.55 -10.67
CA ALA A 150 15.19 -12.82 -9.69
C ALA A 150 16.36 -13.60 -10.31
N ALA A 151 16.11 -14.59 -11.16
CA ALA A 151 17.16 -15.32 -11.90
C ALA A 151 18.03 -14.38 -12.76
N ARG A 152 17.44 -13.30 -13.28
CA ARG A 152 18.12 -12.24 -14.04
C ARG A 152 18.64 -11.09 -13.18
N ASN A 153 18.56 -11.20 -11.85
CA ASN A 153 18.90 -10.14 -10.89
C ASN A 153 18.11 -8.83 -11.10
N ILE A 154 16.88 -8.95 -11.61
CA ILE A 154 15.92 -7.85 -11.81
C ILE A 154 14.96 -7.84 -10.62
N ARG A 155 14.74 -6.67 -10.02
CA ARG A 155 13.80 -6.50 -8.90
C ARG A 155 12.35 -6.47 -9.41
N PRO A 156 11.38 -7.02 -8.65
CA PRO A 156 9.94 -6.97 -8.99
C PRO A 156 9.30 -5.58 -8.96
#